data_AF-A0A6N7JFA2-F1
#
_entry.id   AF-A0A6N7JFA2-F1
#
_cell.length_a   1.000
_cell.length_b   1.000
_cell.length_c   1.000
_cell.angle_alpha   90.00
_cell.angle_beta   90.00
_cell.angle_gamma   90.00
#
_symmetry.space_group_name_H-M   'P 1'
#
loop_
_entity.id
_entity.type
_entity.pdbx_description
1 polymer ?
#
loop_
_entity_poly.entity_id
_entity_poly.type
_entity_poly.pdbx_seq_one_letter_code
_entity_poly.pdbx_strand_id
1 'polypeptide(L)'
;MVQTARCDGGRMSVEEFPVWDSGDDLRYELVDGVPVAQSSASSIHAGIVVKISASLHRPEIRIHRRDGDRWVIETARGSEGVLALPSLGLEILLAELYADILPDDAPLDATVDA
;
A
#
# COMPACT_ATOMS: atom_id res chain seq x y z
N MET A 1 -10.67 34.42 15.68
CA MET A 1 -11.49 34.87 14.54
C MET A 1 -11.01 34.05 13.36
N VAL A 2 -11.67 32.92 13.08
CA VAL A 2 -11.29 32.04 11.96
C VAL A 2 -11.88 32.67 10.70
N GLN A 3 -10.98 33.14 9.83
CA GLN A 3 -11.33 33.73 8.56
C GLN A 3 -11.77 32.60 7.62
N THR A 4 -13.05 32.54 7.30
CA THR A 4 -13.57 31.71 6.21
C THR A 4 -12.98 32.23 4.91
N ALA A 5 -12.04 31.49 4.33
CA ALA A 5 -11.54 31.77 2.99
C ALA A 5 -12.74 31.69 2.04
N ARG A 6 -13.15 32.84 1.49
CA ARG A 6 -14.17 32.88 0.45
C ARG A 6 -13.50 32.58 -0.88
N CYS A 7 -14.07 31.63 -1.61
CA CYS A 7 -13.70 31.34 -2.99
C CYS A 7 -13.97 32.58 -3.86
N ASP A 8 -12.93 33.32 -4.25
CA ASP A 8 -13.04 34.29 -5.33
C ASP A 8 -13.01 33.50 -6.66
N GLY A 9 -14.19 33.19 -7.20
CA GLY A 9 -14.33 32.53 -8.50
C GLY A 9 -14.28 31.00 -8.52
N GLY A 10 -14.44 30.33 -7.38
CA GLY A 10 -14.55 28.86 -7.31
C GLY A 10 -13.22 28.09 -7.43
N ARG A 11 -12.08 28.78 -7.48
CA ARG A 11 -10.74 28.19 -7.43
C ARG A 11 -9.98 28.64 -6.18
N MET A 12 -9.14 27.74 -5.66
CA MET A 12 -8.43 27.81 -4.40
C MET A 12 -6.97 27.39 -4.62
N SER A 13 -6.05 28.01 -3.88
CA SER A 13 -4.64 27.65 -3.87
C SER A 13 -4.34 26.44 -2.97
N VAL A 14 -3.14 25.86 -3.11
CA VAL A 14 -2.66 24.76 -2.26
C VAL A 14 -2.45 25.22 -0.82
N GLU A 15 -2.19 26.50 -0.60
CA GLU A 15 -2.01 27.10 0.71
C GLU A 15 -3.36 27.32 1.43
N GLU A 16 -4.41 27.67 0.67
CA GLU A 16 -5.75 27.91 1.20
C GLU A 16 -6.51 26.60 1.48
N PHE A 17 -6.29 25.56 0.68
CA PHE A 17 -7.03 24.31 0.74
C PHE A 17 -6.92 23.54 2.07
N PRO A 18 -5.75 23.39 2.70
CA PRO A 18 -5.62 22.65 3.96
C PRO A 18 -6.32 23.30 5.16
N VAL A 19 -6.61 24.61 5.08
CA VAL A 19 -7.29 25.37 6.16
C VAL A 19 -8.75 25.68 5.83
N TRP A 20 -9.22 25.26 4.65
CA TRP A 20 -10.60 25.40 4.23
C TRP A 20 -11.47 24.31 4.89
N ASP A 21 -12.69 24.68 5.27
CA ASP A 21 -13.67 23.80 5.91
C ASP A 21 -14.89 23.68 5.00
N SER A 22 -15.17 22.46 4.53
CA SER A 22 -16.36 22.12 3.73
C SER A 22 -17.64 22.16 4.55
N GLY A 23 -17.55 22.03 5.88
CA GLY A 23 -18.69 21.86 6.78
C GLY A 23 -19.30 20.46 6.75
N ASP A 24 -18.65 19.49 6.12
CA ASP A 24 -19.04 18.08 6.06
C ASP A 24 -17.88 17.15 6.47
N ASP A 25 -18.16 15.85 6.60
CA ASP A 25 -17.17 14.82 6.96
C ASP A 25 -16.53 14.16 5.71
N LEU A 26 -16.61 14.77 4.53
CA LEU A 26 -16.03 14.21 3.31
C LEU A 26 -14.55 14.58 3.19
N ARG A 27 -13.77 13.71 2.54
CA ARG A 27 -12.41 14.06 2.10
C ARG A 27 -12.49 14.74 0.75
N TYR A 28 -11.71 15.80 0.57
CA TYR A 28 -11.60 16.53 -0.68
C TYR A 28 -10.20 16.42 -1.26
N GLU A 29 -10.10 16.53 -2.58
CA GLU A 29 -8.86 16.68 -3.33
C GLU A 29 -8.91 18.00 -4.11
N LEU A 30 -7.81 18.74 -4.16
CA LEU A 30 -7.73 19.97 -4.95
C LEU A 30 -7.34 19.62 -6.39
N VAL A 31 -8.29 19.70 -7.32
CA VAL A 31 -8.10 19.35 -8.75
C VAL A 31 -8.24 20.62 -9.58
N ASP A 32 -7.15 21.05 -10.23
CA ASP A 32 -7.09 22.29 -11.03
C ASP A 32 -7.56 23.54 -10.25
N GLY A 33 -7.25 23.56 -8.95
CA GLY A 33 -7.67 24.61 -8.02
C GLY A 33 -9.11 24.47 -7.55
N VAL A 34 -9.84 23.42 -7.89
CA VAL A 34 -11.22 23.20 -7.43
C VAL A 34 -11.23 22.10 -6.37
N PRO A 35 -11.74 22.36 -5.15
CA PRO A 35 -12.00 21.29 -4.19
C PRO A 35 -13.05 20.33 -4.74
N VAL A 36 -12.67 19.07 -4.95
CA VAL A 36 -13.55 18.00 -5.42
C VAL A 36 -13.69 16.99 -4.29
N ALA A 37 -14.93 16.69 -3.90
CA ALA A 37 -15.20 15.65 -2.92
C ALA A 37 -14.74 14.30 -3.49
N GLN A 38 -13.85 13.62 -2.76
CA GLN A 38 -13.56 12.23 -3.04
C GLN A 38 -14.87 11.44 -2.85
N SER A 39 -15.18 10.53 -3.78
CA SER A 39 -16.37 9.68 -3.65
C SER A 39 -16.40 9.03 -2.28
N SER A 40 -17.58 9.00 -1.64
CA SER A 40 -17.72 8.39 -0.32
C SER A 40 -17.24 6.94 -0.39
N ALA A 41 -16.45 6.56 0.60
CA ALA A 41 -15.97 5.20 0.71
C ALA A 41 -17.17 4.28 0.98
N SER A 42 -17.65 3.59 -0.04
CA SER A 42 -18.50 2.41 0.14
C SER A 42 -17.71 1.37 0.94
N SER A 43 -18.37 0.64 1.83
CA SER A 43 -17.74 -0.48 2.55
C SER A 43 -17.16 -1.53 1.61
N ILE A 44 -17.78 -1.73 0.43
CA ILE A 44 -17.27 -2.59 -0.63
C ILE A 44 -15.98 -2.00 -1.24
N HIS A 45 -15.96 -0.69 -1.51
CA HIS A 45 -14.78 -0.02 -2.04
C HIS A 45 -13.61 -0.09 -1.06
N ALA A 46 -13.86 0.14 0.23
CA ALA A 46 -12.85 -0.01 1.28
C ALA A 46 -12.30 -1.44 1.33
N GLY A 47 -13.17 -2.45 1.24
CA GLY A 47 -12.74 -3.86 1.20
C GLY A 47 -11.85 -4.19 0.01
N ILE A 48 -12.15 -3.64 -1.19
CA ILE A 48 -11.33 -3.83 -2.38
C ILE A 48 -9.94 -3.20 -2.19
N VAL A 49 -9.87 -1.95 -1.71
CA VAL A 49 -8.59 -1.27 -1.46
C VAL A 49 -7.72 -2.08 -0.50
N VAL A 50 -8.29 -2.58 0.61
CA VAL A 50 -7.54 -3.41 1.58
C VAL A 50 -7.03 -4.70 0.95
N LYS A 51 -7.86 -5.42 0.19
CA LYS A 51 -7.46 -6.70 -0.45
C LYS A 51 -6.38 -6.51 -1.51
N ILE A 52 -6.47 -5.45 -2.32
CA ILE A 52 -5.44 -5.12 -3.31
C ILE A 52 -4.13 -4.77 -2.60
N SER A 53 -4.19 -3.87 -1.61
CA SER A 53 -3.01 -3.48 -0.84
C SER A 53 -2.34 -4.69 -0.18
N ALA A 54 -3.09 -5.54 0.52
CA ALA A 54 -2.53 -6.75 1.13
C ALA A 54 -1.90 -7.70 0.10
N SER A 55 -2.51 -7.85 -1.08
CA SER A 55 -1.96 -8.70 -2.14
C SER A 55 -0.68 -8.15 -2.76
N LEU A 56 -0.52 -6.83 -2.84
CA LEU A 56 0.66 -6.19 -3.42
C LEU A 56 1.84 -6.15 -2.46
N HIS A 57 1.59 -6.09 -1.15
CA HIS A 57 2.64 -5.98 -0.13
C HIS A 57 3.08 -7.33 0.46
N ARG A 58 2.52 -8.45 0.01
CA ARG A 58 2.93 -9.77 0.51
C ARG A 58 4.33 -10.12 -0.02
N PRO A 59 5.32 -10.39 0.84
CA PRO A 59 6.64 -10.84 0.41
C PRO A 59 6.55 -12.10 -0.44
N GLU A 60 7.21 -12.10 -1.60
CA GLU A 60 7.28 -13.25 -2.49
C GLU A 60 8.60 -13.25 -3.24
N ILE A 61 9.30 -14.40 -3.20
CA ILE A 61 10.51 -14.63 -3.99
C ILE A 61 10.36 -15.92 -4.78
N ARG A 62 10.73 -15.87 -6.06
CA ARG A 62 10.80 -17.04 -6.94
C ARG A 62 12.24 -17.48 -7.10
N ILE A 63 12.51 -18.73 -6.75
CA ILE A 63 13.85 -19.31 -6.75
C ILE A 63 13.98 -20.18 -8.00
N HIS A 64 14.89 -19.82 -8.89
CA HIS A 64 15.17 -20.56 -10.11
C HIS A 64 16.46 -21.35 -9.90
N ARG A 65 16.35 -22.67 -9.73
CA ARG A 65 17.49 -23.56 -9.47
C ARG A 65 17.64 -24.57 -10.60
N ARG A 66 18.86 -24.71 -11.12
CA ARG A 66 19.17 -25.77 -12.09
C ARG A 66 19.50 -27.06 -11.33
N ASP A 67 18.91 -28.17 -11.76
CA ASP A 67 19.15 -29.50 -11.22
C ASP A 67 19.40 -30.47 -12.39
N GLY A 68 20.69 -30.72 -12.69
CA GLY A 68 21.08 -31.37 -13.95
C GLY A 68 20.60 -30.57 -15.17
N ASP A 69 19.76 -31.20 -16.00
CA ASP A 69 19.20 -30.58 -17.20
C ASP A 69 17.80 -29.97 -17.01
N ARG A 70 17.25 -30.00 -15.79
CA ARG A 70 15.98 -29.35 -15.47
C ARG A 70 16.16 -28.03 -14.73
N TRP A 71 15.24 -27.11 -14.97
CA TRP A 71 15.02 -25.97 -14.09
C TRP A 71 13.91 -26.31 -13.10
N VAL A 72 14.21 -26.12 -11.82
CA VAL A 72 13.26 -26.20 -10.72
C VAL A 72 12.93 -24.76 -10.33
N ILE A 73 11.63 -24.47 -10.27
CA ILE A 73 11.11 -23.18 -9.86
C ILE A 73 10.37 -23.39 -8.55
N GLU A 74 10.90 -22.79 -7.49
CA GLU A 74 10.33 -22.82 -6.15
C GLU A 74 9.85 -21.40 -5.80
N THR A 75 8.95 -21.28 -4.83
CA THR A 75 8.46 -19.98 -4.40
C THR A 75 8.28 -19.97 -2.89
N ALA A 76 8.91 -19.00 -2.23
CA ALA A 76 8.65 -18.67 -0.84
C ALA A 76 7.78 -17.41 -0.78
N ARG A 77 6.81 -17.41 0.15
CA ARG A 77 5.79 -16.36 0.28
C ARG A 77 5.51 -16.06 1.75
N GLY A 78 5.08 -14.83 2.01
CA GLY A 78 4.71 -14.36 3.35
C GLY A 78 5.91 -14.14 4.24
N SER A 79 5.65 -13.68 5.47
CA SER A 79 6.66 -13.33 6.46
C SER A 79 7.44 -14.55 6.96
N GLU A 80 6.75 -15.67 7.11
CA GLU A 80 7.29 -16.98 7.48
C GLU A 80 7.93 -17.74 6.30
N GLY A 81 7.92 -17.14 5.09
CA GLY A 81 8.57 -17.74 3.93
C GLY A 81 10.09 -17.81 4.14
N VAL A 82 10.71 -18.92 3.75
CA VAL A 82 12.17 -19.10 3.84
C VAL A 82 12.78 -19.18 2.44
N LEU A 83 13.75 -18.31 2.17
CA LEU A 83 14.67 -18.45 1.06
C LEU A 83 15.74 -19.49 1.44
N ALA A 84 15.59 -20.71 0.95
CA ALA A 84 16.59 -21.76 1.11
C ALA A 84 17.57 -21.75 -0.07
N LEU A 85 18.86 -21.62 0.22
CA LEU A 85 19.96 -21.73 -0.74
C LEU A 85 20.96 -22.80 -0.28
N PRO A 86 20.62 -24.11 -0.42
CA PRO A 86 21.42 -25.21 0.14
C PRO A 86 22.87 -25.25 -0.38
N SER A 87 23.10 -24.84 -1.63
CA SER A 87 24.45 -24.76 -2.20
C SER A 87 25.37 -23.76 -1.50
N LEU A 88 24.78 -22.78 -0.80
CA LEU A 88 25.49 -21.79 0.02
C LEU A 88 25.38 -22.10 1.51
N GLY A 89 24.60 -23.12 1.90
CA GLY A 89 24.28 -23.39 3.30
C GLY A 89 23.51 -22.25 3.97
N LEU A 90 22.74 -21.47 3.20
CA LEU A 90 22.00 -20.30 3.69
C LEU A 90 20.50 -20.56 3.74
N GLU A 91 19.89 -20.09 4.80
CA GLU A 91 18.44 -20.00 4.99
C GLU A 91 18.14 -18.60 5.52
N ILE A 92 17.29 -17.85 4.81
CA ILE A 92 16.97 -16.46 5.13
C ILE A 92 15.45 -16.33 5.22
N LEU A 93 14.93 -15.79 6.31
CA LEU A 93 13.51 -15.48 6.44
C LEU A 93 13.15 -14.30 5.53
N LEU A 94 12.02 -14.39 4.84
CA LEU A 94 11.53 -13.31 3.98
C LEU A 94 11.24 -12.04 4.80
N ALA A 95 10.78 -12.18 6.05
CA ALA A 95 10.64 -11.04 6.96
C ALA A 95 11.96 -10.30 7.20
N GLU A 96 13.08 -11.01 7.38
CA GLU A 96 14.40 -10.41 7.54
C GLU A 96 14.90 -9.79 6.23
N LEU A 97 14.70 -10.49 5.11
CA LEU A 97 15.14 -10.02 3.79
C LEU A 97 14.43 -8.73 3.34
N TYR A 98 13.17 -8.56 3.73
CA TYR A 98 12.34 -7.41 3.35
C TYR A 98 12.26 -6.32 4.43
N ALA A 99 12.93 -6.48 5.57
CA ALA A 99 12.86 -5.57 6.71
C ALA A 99 13.20 -4.10 6.34
N ASP A 100 14.17 -3.89 5.45
CA ASP A 100 14.61 -2.54 5.03
C ASP A 100 13.84 -1.98 3.82
N ILE A 101 12.90 -2.75 3.25
CA ILE A 101 12.16 -2.39 2.04
C ILE A 101 10.69 -2.09 2.36
N LEU A 102 10.14 -2.76 3.37
CA LEU A 102 8.75 -2.57 3.78
C LEU A 102 8.63 -1.33 4.67
N PRO A 103 7.56 -0.53 4.53
CA PRO A 103 7.30 0.57 5.46
C PRO A 103 7.06 0.02 6.87
N ASP A 104 7.48 0.77 7.90
CA ASP A 104 7.51 0.36 9.33
C ASP A 104 6.19 -0.24 9.86
N ASP A 105 5.07 0.06 9.20
CA ASP A 105 3.70 -0.25 9.57
C ASP A 105 2.99 -1.26 8.63
N ALA A 106 3.67 -1.83 7.64
CA ALA A 106 3.10 -2.88 6.80
C ALA A 106 3.02 -4.23 7.53
N PRO A 107 1.82 -4.81 7.73
CA PRO A 107 1.71 -6.17 8.24
C PRO A 107 2.21 -7.14 7.16
N LEU A 108 3.28 -7.86 7.46
CA LEU A 108 3.93 -8.81 6.55
C LEU A 108 2.99 -9.94 6.08
N ASP A 109 2.01 -10.28 6.92
CA ASP A 109 1.07 -11.38 6.76
C ASP A 109 -0.39 -10.94 6.95
N ALA A 110 -0.79 -9.79 6.40
CA ALA A 110 -2.19 -9.40 6.38
C ALA A 110 -3.05 -10.43 5.62
N THR A 111 -3.44 -11.48 6.33
CA THR A 111 -4.44 -12.46 5.90
C THR A 111 -5.76 -11.72 6.03
N VAL A 112 -6.29 -11.25 4.91
CA VAL A 112 -7.61 -10.63 4.90
C VAL A 112 -8.63 -11.74 5.09
N ASP A 113 -8.98 -12.02 6.35
CA ASP A 113 -10.16 -12.83 6.64
C ASP A 113 -11.38 -12.18 5.99
N ALA A 114 -12.13 -13.00 5.26
CA ALA A 114 -13.14 -12.62 4.30
C ALA A 114 -14.46 -12.16 4.93
#